data_AF-A0A7V2WYT4-F1
#
_entry.id   AF-A0A7V2WYT4-F1
#
_cell.length_a   1.000
_cell.length_b   1.000
_cell.length_c   1.000
_cell.angle_alpha   90.00
_cell.angle_beta   90.00
_cell.angle_gamma   90.00
#
_symmetry.space_group_name_H-M   'P 1'
#
loop_
_entity.id
_entity.type
_entity.pdbx_description
1 polymer ?
#
loop_
_entity_poly.entity_id
_entity_poly.type
_entity_poly.pdbx_seq_one_letter_code
_entity_poly.pdbx_strand_id
1 'polypeptide(L)'
;RLLRTTARTARTSMVEAARSLCQTDELATRTRNALSAFLTTLDRWRGRFGELEPRPFLELVLDESGYTEMWQNDRSAEAPGRLENLKELAQAIEEFDTVPAFLEHVALVMENSSDPGADMVNVMTLHGAKGLEFDCVFLAGWEEGLFPHQRALDEGGTNALEEERRLAYVGMTRARRRLTITFAANRRIYNQWSSSVPSRFIEELPAAHIEHLHRHPTARPDYEPDFDGAPFAPRVARYRSRRAELGKVIEGRAELLATRPPVAPGRFKIGDRIFHDKFGYGRVETVEGNKLGIAFEKAGHKKVIDSFVEPA
;
A
#
# COMPACT_ATOMS: atom_id res chain seq x y z
N ARG A 1 19.56 14.68 27.57
CA ARG A 1 20.77 15.53 27.37
C ARG A 1 22.03 14.78 27.80
N LEU A 2 22.09 14.28 29.05
CA LEU A 2 23.18 13.43 29.55
C LEU A 2 23.62 12.35 28.55
N LEU A 3 22.70 11.47 28.12
CA LEU A 3 22.99 10.42 27.13
C LEU A 3 23.72 10.92 25.86
N ARG A 4 23.27 12.05 25.30
CA ARG A 4 23.88 12.63 24.09
C ARG A 4 25.28 13.17 24.37
N THR A 5 25.48 13.76 25.54
CA THR A 5 26.80 14.24 25.98
C THR A 5 27.74 13.06 26.18
N THR A 6 27.32 12.02 26.91
CA THR A 6 28.12 10.81 27.15
C THR A 6 28.49 10.13 25.84
N ALA A 7 27.55 9.96 24.91
CA ALA A 7 27.82 9.40 23.58
C ALA A 7 28.85 10.22 22.79
N ARG A 8 28.77 11.56 22.84
CA ARG A 8 29.74 12.44 22.17
C ARG A 8 31.12 12.38 22.79
N THR A 9 31.21 12.41 24.13
CA THR A 9 32.48 12.36 24.85
C THR A 9 33.18 11.01 24.66
N ALA A 10 32.43 9.92 24.73
CA ALA A 10 32.94 8.56 24.52
C ALA A 10 33.14 8.20 23.04
N ARG A 11 32.65 9.02 22.11
CA ARG A 11 32.61 8.75 20.65
C ARG A 11 31.96 7.40 20.31
N THR A 12 30.90 7.06 21.03
CA THR A 12 30.13 5.83 20.82
C THR A 12 28.72 6.13 20.33
N SER A 13 28.02 5.09 19.87
CA SER A 13 26.60 5.23 19.51
C SER A 13 25.77 5.56 20.76
N MET A 14 24.59 6.17 20.58
CA MET A 14 23.69 6.42 21.71
C MET A 14 23.24 5.13 22.40
N VAL A 15 23.15 4.01 21.68
CA VAL A 15 22.80 2.70 22.26
C VAL A 15 23.92 2.22 23.19
N GLU A 16 25.17 2.33 22.75
CA GLU A 16 26.30 1.90 23.56
C GLU A 16 26.50 2.79 24.79
N ALA A 17 26.40 4.12 24.60
CA ALA A 17 26.44 5.06 25.72
C ALA A 17 25.31 4.82 26.73
N ALA A 18 24.11 4.41 26.27
CA ALA A 18 23.01 4.04 27.15
C ALA A 18 23.33 2.79 27.98
N ARG A 19 23.98 1.77 27.38
CA ARG A 19 24.43 0.58 28.12
C ARG A 19 25.43 0.93 29.20
N SER A 20 26.43 1.75 28.88
CA SER A 20 27.42 2.19 29.87
C SER A 20 26.76 2.97 31.00
N LEU A 21 25.86 3.90 30.69
CA LEU A 21 25.14 4.68 31.70
C LEU A 21 24.28 3.79 32.60
N CYS A 22 23.67 2.72 32.08
CA CYS A 22 22.90 1.76 32.87
C CYS A 22 23.75 0.98 33.88
N GLN A 23 25.07 0.91 33.71
CA GLN A 23 26.01 0.29 34.66
C GLN A 23 26.50 1.26 35.73
N THR A 24 26.20 2.55 35.61
CA THR A 24 26.64 3.60 36.53
C THR A 24 25.49 4.10 37.42
N ASP A 25 25.84 4.84 38.48
CA ASP A 25 24.87 5.51 39.34
C ASP A 25 24.46 6.93 38.91
N GLU A 26 24.84 7.34 37.70
CA GLU A 26 24.50 8.66 37.16
C GLU A 26 23.01 8.82 36.80
N LEU A 27 22.29 7.71 36.62
CA LEU A 27 20.86 7.69 36.32
C LEU A 27 20.05 7.34 37.58
N ALA A 28 18.97 8.11 37.79
CA ALA A 28 17.94 7.76 38.76
C ALA A 28 17.40 6.35 38.48
N THR A 29 17.14 5.57 39.54
CA THR A 29 16.79 4.15 39.47
C THR A 29 15.64 3.86 38.50
N ARG A 30 14.57 4.66 38.52
CA ARG A 30 13.42 4.51 37.61
C ARG A 30 13.84 4.67 36.14
N THR A 31 14.64 5.68 35.83
CA THR A 31 15.13 5.95 34.48
C THR A 31 16.08 4.86 34.01
N ARG A 32 16.97 4.38 34.90
CA ARG A 32 17.89 3.28 34.62
C ARG A 32 17.14 1.99 34.28
N ASN A 33 16.13 1.64 35.07
CA ASN A 33 15.33 0.45 34.86
C ASN A 33 14.55 0.52 33.55
N ALA A 34 13.90 1.66 33.25
CA ALA A 34 13.17 1.85 32.00
C ALA A 34 14.11 1.77 30.77
N LEU A 35 15.28 2.41 30.84
CA LEU A 35 16.26 2.39 29.76
C LEU A 35 16.85 0.98 29.55
N SER A 36 17.15 0.26 30.64
CA SER A 36 17.65 -1.12 30.58
C SER A 36 16.62 -2.08 29.97
N ALA A 37 15.34 -1.94 30.36
CA ALA A 37 14.25 -2.71 29.77
C ALA A 37 14.12 -2.46 28.26
N PHE A 38 14.17 -1.19 27.84
CA PHE A 38 14.16 -0.84 26.41
C PHE A 38 15.34 -1.43 25.64
N LEU A 39 16.56 -1.34 26.17
CA LEU A 39 17.75 -1.93 25.56
C LEU A 39 17.65 -3.45 25.42
N THR A 40 17.09 -4.11 26.45
CA THR A 40 16.86 -5.56 26.44
C THR A 40 15.88 -5.97 25.34
N THR A 41 14.80 -5.20 25.15
CA THR A 41 13.86 -5.42 24.05
C THR A 41 14.53 -5.24 22.68
N LEU A 42 15.35 -4.20 22.50
CA LEU A 42 16.10 -4.01 21.26
C LEU A 42 17.06 -5.16 20.96
N ASP A 43 17.74 -5.69 21.97
CA ASP A 43 18.63 -6.84 21.80
C ASP A 43 17.88 -8.11 21.42
N ARG A 44 16.71 -8.32 22.03
CA ARG A 44 15.82 -9.42 21.66
C ARG A 44 15.40 -9.31 20.19
N TRP A 45 14.94 -8.14 19.75
CA TRP A 45 14.58 -7.93 18.34
C TRP A 45 15.77 -8.13 17.41
N ARG A 46 16.95 -7.63 17.77
CA ARG A 46 18.18 -7.86 16.98
C ARG A 46 18.56 -9.34 16.91
N GLY A 47 18.34 -10.11 17.96
CA GLY A 47 18.56 -11.56 17.96
C GLY A 47 17.60 -12.31 17.03
N ARG A 48 16.35 -11.86 16.94
CA ARG A 48 15.33 -12.39 16.01
C ARG A 48 15.49 -11.90 14.57
N PHE A 49 16.31 -10.87 14.36
CA PHE A 49 16.52 -10.26 13.05
C PHE A 49 17.23 -11.25 12.12
N GLY A 50 16.54 -11.70 11.08
CA GLY A 50 17.02 -12.72 10.14
C GLY A 50 16.68 -14.17 10.53
N GLU A 51 16.11 -14.42 11.72
CA GLU A 51 15.51 -15.71 12.07
C GLU A 51 14.06 -15.82 11.57
N LEU A 52 13.35 -14.70 11.57
CA LEU A 52 11.95 -14.61 11.18
C LEU A 52 11.81 -14.01 9.77
N GLU A 53 10.75 -14.44 9.08
CA GLU A 53 10.28 -13.78 7.87
C GLU A 53 9.94 -12.30 8.15
N PRO A 54 10.07 -11.40 7.15
CA PRO A 54 9.95 -9.96 7.37
C PRO A 54 8.61 -9.49 7.97
N ARG A 55 7.50 -10.07 7.53
CA ARG A 55 6.16 -9.73 8.05
C ARG A 55 5.99 -10.14 9.53
N PRO A 56 6.19 -11.40 9.93
CA PRO A 56 6.17 -11.80 11.34
C PRO A 56 7.12 -11.00 12.22
N PHE A 57 8.31 -10.64 11.70
CA PHE A 57 9.24 -9.78 12.43
C PHE A 57 8.67 -8.37 12.67
N LEU A 58 8.06 -7.75 11.66
CA LEU A 58 7.42 -6.45 11.80
C LEU A 58 6.24 -6.48 12.78
N GLU A 59 5.37 -7.49 12.67
CA GLU A 59 4.23 -7.67 13.58
C GLU A 59 4.70 -7.82 15.04
N LEU A 60 5.74 -8.61 15.29
CA LEU A 60 6.38 -8.73 16.61
C LEU A 60 6.85 -7.36 17.16
N VAL A 61 7.51 -6.56 16.33
CA VAL A 61 8.02 -5.23 16.74
C VAL A 61 6.86 -4.27 17.04
N LEU A 62 5.82 -4.26 16.21
CA LEU A 62 4.65 -3.38 16.40
C LEU A 62 3.90 -3.69 17.69
N ASP A 63 3.76 -4.97 18.02
CA ASP A 63 3.06 -5.41 19.22
C ASP A 63 3.92 -5.22 20.48
N GLU A 64 5.17 -5.68 20.49
CA GLU A 64 6.04 -5.58 21.66
C GLU A 64 6.50 -4.14 21.97
N SER A 65 6.47 -3.24 20.98
CA SER A 65 6.70 -1.81 21.22
C SER A 65 5.49 -1.11 21.85
N GLY A 66 4.32 -1.74 21.86
CA GLY A 66 3.05 -1.14 22.26
C GLY A 66 2.49 -0.16 21.23
N TYR A 67 3.06 -0.08 20.03
CA TYR A 67 2.62 0.87 19.01
C TYR A 67 1.23 0.52 18.45
N THR A 68 0.96 -0.77 18.25
CA THR A 68 -0.38 -1.26 17.88
C THR A 68 -1.41 -0.90 18.95
N GLU A 69 -1.10 -1.22 20.22
CA GLU A 69 -1.99 -0.98 21.36
C GLU A 69 -2.24 0.52 21.59
N MET A 70 -1.22 1.35 21.41
CA MET A 70 -1.34 2.81 21.47
C MET A 70 -2.44 3.31 20.53
N TRP A 71 -2.46 2.84 19.28
CA TRP A 71 -3.48 3.22 18.31
C TRP A 71 -4.84 2.58 18.56
N GLN A 72 -4.90 1.36 19.11
CA GLN A 72 -6.17 0.72 19.49
C GLN A 72 -6.88 1.46 20.63
N ASN A 73 -6.12 2.03 21.55
CA ASN A 73 -6.65 2.79 22.68
C ASN A 73 -6.91 4.27 22.36
N ASP A 74 -6.45 4.75 21.19
CA ASP A 74 -6.66 6.12 20.74
C ASP A 74 -8.09 6.31 20.21
N ARG A 75 -8.80 7.33 20.71
CA ARG A 75 -10.19 7.64 20.36
C ARG A 75 -10.32 8.74 19.30
N SER A 76 -9.21 9.18 18.71
CA SER A 76 -9.22 10.16 17.63
C SER A 76 -9.77 9.55 16.34
N ALA A 77 -10.31 10.41 15.47
CA ALA A 77 -10.85 10.00 14.18
C ALA A 77 -9.78 9.40 13.24
N GLU A 78 -8.49 9.69 13.45
CA GLU A 78 -7.40 9.15 12.64
C GLU A 78 -6.99 7.73 13.03
N ALA A 79 -7.27 7.30 14.26
CA ALA A 79 -6.76 6.05 14.81
C ALA A 79 -7.12 4.81 13.96
N PRO A 80 -8.36 4.65 13.45
CA PRO A 80 -8.69 3.53 12.58
C PRO A 80 -7.86 3.53 11.29
N GLY A 81 -7.70 4.68 10.64
CA GLY A 81 -6.90 4.79 9.42
C GLY A 81 -5.41 4.50 9.65
N ARG A 82 -4.88 4.84 10.82
CA ARG A 82 -3.50 4.48 11.21
C ARG A 82 -3.33 2.98 11.38
N LEU A 83 -4.28 2.30 12.02
CA LEU A 83 -4.27 0.84 12.16
C LEU A 83 -4.37 0.15 10.80
N GLU A 84 -5.18 0.68 9.88
CA GLU A 84 -5.30 0.17 8.51
C GLU A 84 -3.98 0.35 7.75
N ASN A 85 -3.33 1.50 7.85
CA ASN A 85 -2.00 1.72 7.26
C ASN A 85 -0.94 0.76 7.80
N LEU A 86 -0.97 0.41 9.10
CA LEU A 86 -0.05 -0.57 9.68
C LEU A 86 -0.28 -1.98 9.10
N LYS A 87 -1.53 -2.36 8.85
CA LYS A 87 -1.87 -3.63 8.19
C LYS A 87 -1.41 -3.65 6.73
N GLU A 88 -1.53 -2.53 6.02
CA GLU A 88 -1.01 -2.40 4.66
C GLU A 88 0.52 -2.47 4.64
N LEU A 89 1.20 -1.85 5.60
CA LEU A 89 2.66 -1.97 5.75
C LEU A 89 3.09 -3.43 5.98
N ALA A 90 2.38 -4.17 6.84
CA ALA A 90 2.63 -5.59 7.09
C ALA A 90 2.38 -6.46 5.86
N GLN A 91 1.45 -6.08 4.98
CA GLN A 91 1.25 -6.74 3.70
C GLN A 91 2.36 -6.39 2.70
N ALA A 92 2.73 -5.13 2.58
CA ALA A 92 3.75 -4.68 1.63
C ALA A 92 5.11 -5.30 1.90
N ILE A 93 5.48 -5.51 3.16
CA ILE A 93 6.76 -6.14 3.51
C ILE A 93 6.79 -7.65 3.21
N GLU A 94 5.63 -8.30 3.08
CA GLU A 94 5.52 -9.74 2.77
C GLU A 94 6.03 -10.09 1.36
N GLU A 95 6.06 -9.11 0.45
CA GLU A 95 6.59 -9.30 -0.92
C GLU A 95 8.12 -9.35 -0.98
N PHE A 96 8.81 -9.13 0.14
CA PHE A 96 10.26 -9.06 0.22
C PHE A 96 10.82 -10.22 1.04
N ASP A 97 11.93 -10.79 0.56
CA ASP A 97 12.61 -11.90 1.25
C ASP A 97 13.29 -11.46 2.56
N THR A 98 13.64 -10.17 2.68
CA THR A 98 14.35 -9.64 3.85
C THR A 98 13.94 -8.20 4.17
N VAL A 99 13.97 -7.83 5.45
CA VAL A 99 13.71 -6.45 5.91
C VAL A 99 14.67 -5.43 5.26
N PRO A 100 15.99 -5.68 5.12
CA PRO A 100 16.88 -4.77 4.41
C PRO A 100 16.48 -4.52 2.95
N ALA A 101 16.02 -5.55 2.22
CA ALA A 101 15.57 -5.39 0.84
C ALA A 101 14.34 -4.47 0.75
N PHE A 102 13.38 -4.63 1.67
CA PHE A 102 12.23 -3.74 1.79
C PHE A 102 12.67 -2.29 2.07
N LEU A 103 13.58 -2.08 3.03
CA LEU A 103 14.07 -0.73 3.36
C LEU A 103 14.86 -0.08 2.21
N GLU A 104 15.62 -0.86 1.44
CA GLU A 104 16.31 -0.38 0.23
C GLU A 104 15.30 0.05 -0.84
N HIS A 105 14.24 -0.73 -1.05
CA HIS A 105 13.15 -0.37 -1.96
C HIS A 105 12.43 0.92 -1.54
N VAL A 106 12.06 1.05 -0.27
CA VAL A 106 11.40 2.26 0.26
C VAL A 106 12.28 3.50 0.09
N ALA A 107 13.58 3.39 0.38
CA ALA A 107 14.51 4.50 0.23
C ALA A 107 14.59 4.98 -1.24
N LEU A 108 14.60 4.06 -2.21
CA LEU A 108 14.62 4.38 -3.64
C LEU A 108 13.33 5.06 -4.11
N VAL A 109 12.16 4.57 -3.68
CA VAL A 109 10.87 5.15 -4.04
C VAL A 109 10.73 6.57 -3.49
N MET A 110 11.19 6.81 -2.26
CA MET A 110 11.12 8.14 -1.64
C MET A 110 12.01 9.17 -2.34
N GLU A 111 13.21 8.78 -2.81
CA GLU A 111 14.14 9.70 -3.49
C GLU A 111 13.56 10.25 -4.80
N ASN A 112 12.85 9.42 -5.58
CA ASN A 112 12.19 9.82 -6.83
C ASN A 112 11.00 10.78 -6.66
N SER A 113 10.43 10.88 -5.46
CA SER A 113 9.32 11.80 -5.18
C SER A 113 9.78 13.25 -4.93
N SER A 114 11.10 13.51 -4.99
CA SER A 114 11.73 14.74 -4.53
C SER A 114 12.00 15.78 -5.61
N ASP A 115 11.58 15.57 -6.87
CA ASP A 115 11.72 16.58 -7.93
C ASP A 115 10.44 17.44 -8.03
N PRO A 116 10.38 18.61 -7.36
CA PRO A 116 9.21 19.48 -7.39
C PRO A 116 8.96 20.14 -8.75
N GLY A 117 9.83 19.95 -9.75
CA GLY A 117 9.70 20.50 -11.09
C GLY A 117 9.17 19.53 -12.16
N ALA A 118 9.01 18.24 -11.82
CA ALA A 118 8.57 17.23 -12.79
C ALA A 118 7.05 17.27 -13.02
N ASP A 119 6.64 17.17 -14.30
CA ASP A 119 5.23 16.97 -14.67
C ASP A 119 4.77 15.58 -14.17
N MET A 120 4.06 15.57 -13.04
CA MET A 120 3.64 14.33 -12.36
C MET A 120 2.11 14.23 -12.23
N VAL A 121 1.63 12.99 -12.08
CA VAL A 121 0.23 12.72 -11.73
C VAL A 121 0.04 12.94 -10.23
N ASN A 122 -0.92 13.78 -9.88
CA ASN A 122 -1.28 14.02 -8.47
C ASN A 122 -2.18 12.90 -7.95
N VAL A 123 -1.71 12.18 -6.92
CA VAL A 123 -2.49 11.17 -6.19
C VAL A 123 -2.82 11.72 -4.81
N MET A 124 -4.11 11.79 -4.49
CA MET A 124 -4.61 12.33 -3.22
C MET A 124 -5.95 11.71 -2.86
N THR A 125 -6.36 11.89 -1.60
CA THR A 125 -7.71 11.51 -1.15
C THR A 125 -8.75 12.53 -1.60
N LEU A 126 -10.03 12.13 -1.66
CA LEU A 126 -11.12 13.05 -1.99
C LEU A 126 -11.16 14.29 -1.08
N HIS A 127 -10.85 14.12 0.20
CA HIS A 127 -10.75 15.21 1.18
C HIS A 127 -9.61 16.18 0.84
N GLY A 128 -8.45 15.66 0.42
CA GLY A 128 -7.29 16.47 0.02
C GLY A 128 -7.50 17.26 -1.26
N ALA A 129 -8.45 16.85 -2.10
CA ALA A 129 -8.76 17.53 -3.37
C ALA A 129 -9.63 18.80 -3.21
N LYS A 130 -10.10 19.11 -1.99
CA LYS A 130 -11.00 20.25 -1.75
C LYS A 130 -10.33 21.57 -2.15
N GLY A 131 -10.97 22.32 -3.04
CA GLY A 131 -10.48 23.62 -3.52
C GLY A 131 -9.46 23.53 -4.66
N LEU A 132 -9.09 22.31 -5.09
CA LEU A 132 -8.26 22.08 -6.26
C LEU A 132 -9.13 21.77 -7.48
N GLU A 133 -8.58 21.94 -8.68
CA GLU A 133 -9.25 21.59 -9.94
C GLU A 133 -8.21 21.10 -10.94
N PHE A 134 -8.58 20.10 -11.74
CA PHE A 134 -7.71 19.45 -12.71
C PHE A 134 -8.45 19.25 -14.03
N ASP A 135 -7.71 19.29 -15.15
CA ASP A 135 -8.30 19.04 -16.48
C ASP A 135 -8.85 17.61 -16.60
N CYS A 136 -8.12 16.64 -16.04
CA CYS A 136 -8.47 15.23 -16.03
C CYS A 136 -8.44 14.68 -14.60
N VAL A 137 -9.52 14.03 -14.17
CA VAL A 137 -9.63 13.38 -12.86
C VAL A 137 -9.99 11.91 -13.02
N PHE A 138 -9.27 11.06 -12.30
CA PHE A 138 -9.58 9.64 -12.17
C PHE A 138 -10.06 9.38 -10.74
N LEU A 139 -11.29 8.89 -10.61
CA LEU A 139 -11.85 8.47 -9.33
C LEU A 139 -11.86 6.94 -9.29
N ALA A 140 -10.92 6.37 -8.53
CA ALA A 140 -10.78 4.93 -8.38
C ALA A 140 -11.53 4.40 -7.15
N GLY A 141 -11.93 3.13 -7.19
CA GLY A 141 -12.51 2.44 -6.03
C GLY A 141 -13.93 2.86 -5.70
N TRP A 142 -14.74 3.18 -6.71
CA TRP A 142 -16.17 3.46 -6.53
C TRP A 142 -16.96 2.15 -6.36
N GLU A 143 -16.79 1.55 -5.19
CA GLU A 143 -17.30 0.24 -4.80
C GLU A 143 -18.11 0.37 -3.50
N GLU A 144 -19.21 -0.36 -3.37
CA GLU A 144 -19.94 -0.47 -2.11
C GLU A 144 -19.04 -1.02 -1.00
N GLY A 145 -19.09 -0.40 0.18
CA GLY A 145 -18.25 -0.74 1.32
C GLY A 145 -16.91 0.01 1.35
N LEU A 146 -16.39 0.44 0.18
CA LEU A 146 -15.22 1.32 0.08
C LEU A 146 -15.64 2.79 -0.07
N PHE A 147 -16.51 3.08 -1.04
CA PHE A 147 -17.08 4.40 -1.28
C PHE A 147 -18.51 4.26 -1.84
N PRO A 148 -19.56 4.41 -1.01
CA PRO A 148 -19.54 4.91 0.36
C PRO A 148 -18.88 3.94 1.36
N HIS A 149 -18.16 4.50 2.33
CA HIS A 149 -17.45 3.70 3.33
C HIS A 149 -18.40 2.92 4.26
N GLN A 150 -18.12 1.63 4.49
CA GLN A 150 -19.03 0.73 5.21
C GLN A 150 -19.36 1.23 6.64
N ARG A 151 -18.36 1.70 7.40
CA ARG A 151 -18.62 2.22 8.76
C ARG A 151 -19.57 3.43 8.77
N ALA A 152 -19.51 4.27 7.73
CA ALA A 152 -20.39 5.42 7.63
C ALA A 152 -21.85 4.98 7.45
N LEU A 153 -22.07 3.91 6.69
CA LEU A 153 -23.40 3.31 6.51
C LEU A 153 -23.93 2.69 7.81
N ASP A 154 -23.07 2.00 8.57
CA ASP A 154 -23.45 1.27 9.78
C ASP A 154 -23.72 2.21 10.98
N GLU A 155 -22.89 3.24 11.17
CA GLU A 155 -22.93 4.10 12.37
C GLU A 155 -23.78 5.38 12.19
N GLY A 156 -23.86 5.91 10.95
CA GLY A 156 -24.45 7.24 10.70
C GLY A 156 -25.70 7.25 9.82
N GLY A 157 -26.16 6.09 9.38
CA GLY A 157 -27.40 5.92 8.62
C GLY A 157 -27.50 6.85 7.40
N THR A 158 -28.66 7.48 7.23
CA THR A 158 -28.92 8.37 6.08
C THR A 158 -28.04 9.62 6.06
N ASN A 159 -27.73 10.20 7.23
CA ASN A 159 -26.95 11.44 7.30
C ASN A 159 -25.49 11.22 6.88
N ALA A 160 -24.87 10.12 7.30
CA ALA A 160 -23.52 9.80 6.88
C ALA A 160 -23.45 9.41 5.40
N LEU A 161 -24.49 8.74 4.87
CA LEU A 161 -24.59 8.51 3.43
C LEU A 161 -24.67 9.83 2.64
N GLU A 162 -25.42 10.81 3.12
CA GLU A 162 -25.47 12.14 2.50
C GLU A 162 -24.13 12.86 2.58
N GLU A 163 -23.33 12.67 3.64
CA GLU A 163 -21.99 13.23 3.72
C GLU A 163 -21.03 12.59 2.70
N GLU A 164 -21.05 11.27 2.56
CA GLU A 164 -20.31 10.55 1.51
C GLU A 164 -20.77 11.00 0.11
N ARG A 165 -22.06 11.29 -0.07
CA ARG A 165 -22.61 11.86 -1.32
C ARG A 165 -22.05 13.26 -1.59
N ARG A 166 -21.92 14.10 -0.57
CA ARG A 166 -21.25 15.41 -0.71
C ARG A 166 -19.79 15.23 -1.10
N LEU A 167 -19.10 14.26 -0.52
CA LEU A 167 -17.72 13.95 -0.88
C LEU A 167 -17.61 13.47 -2.34
N ALA A 168 -18.58 12.67 -2.80
CA ALA A 168 -18.69 12.22 -4.19
C ALA A 168 -18.84 13.43 -5.13
N TYR A 169 -19.76 14.34 -4.80
CA TYR A 169 -19.96 15.59 -5.54
C TYR A 169 -18.70 16.45 -5.58
N VAL A 170 -17.99 16.61 -4.46
CA VAL A 170 -16.72 17.33 -4.42
C VAL A 170 -15.71 16.68 -5.36
N GLY A 171 -15.52 15.36 -5.29
CA GLY A 171 -14.61 14.62 -6.16
C GLY A 171 -14.89 14.79 -7.65
N MET A 172 -16.16 14.64 -8.04
CA MET A 172 -16.58 14.77 -9.44
C MET A 172 -16.38 16.20 -9.97
N THR A 173 -16.69 17.21 -9.14
CA THR A 173 -16.54 18.63 -9.52
C THR A 173 -15.10 19.12 -9.53
N ARG A 174 -14.11 18.29 -9.19
CA ARG A 174 -12.69 18.66 -9.39
C ARG A 174 -12.27 18.56 -10.86
N ALA A 175 -13.04 17.85 -11.69
CA ALA A 175 -12.74 17.64 -13.11
C ALA A 175 -13.25 18.80 -13.96
N ARG A 176 -12.39 19.44 -14.74
CA ARG A 176 -12.76 20.51 -15.70
C ARG A 176 -13.18 19.98 -17.06
N ARG A 177 -12.51 18.92 -17.55
CA ARG A 177 -12.69 18.42 -18.92
C ARG A 177 -13.07 16.95 -18.96
N ARG A 178 -12.37 16.10 -18.21
CA ARG A 178 -12.59 14.64 -18.22
C ARG A 178 -12.64 14.08 -16.82
N LEU A 179 -13.69 13.30 -16.56
CA LEU A 179 -13.86 12.51 -15.35
C LEU A 179 -13.95 11.04 -15.75
N THR A 180 -13.09 10.20 -15.17
CA THR A 180 -13.16 8.74 -15.33
C THR A 180 -13.36 8.10 -13.96
N ILE A 181 -14.40 7.28 -13.83
CA ILE A 181 -14.72 6.56 -12.60
C ILE A 181 -14.44 5.07 -12.83
N THR A 182 -13.75 4.42 -11.89
CA THR A 182 -13.43 2.98 -11.97
C THR A 182 -13.85 2.25 -10.70
N PHE A 183 -14.25 0.99 -10.87
CA PHE A 183 -14.54 0.03 -9.81
C PHE A 183 -13.90 -1.32 -10.17
N ALA A 184 -13.50 -2.09 -9.17
CA ALA A 184 -13.05 -3.47 -9.35
C ALA A 184 -14.19 -4.45 -9.03
N ALA A 185 -14.32 -5.53 -9.81
CA ALA A 185 -15.26 -6.62 -9.47
C ALA A 185 -14.76 -7.46 -8.29
N ASN A 186 -13.44 -7.64 -8.20
CA ASN A 186 -12.77 -8.33 -7.10
C ASN A 186 -11.61 -7.47 -6.61
N ARG A 187 -11.53 -7.25 -5.30
CA ARG A 187 -10.46 -6.49 -4.66
C ARG A 187 -9.85 -7.33 -3.56
N ARG A 188 -8.53 -7.33 -3.47
CA ARG A 188 -7.81 -7.90 -2.33
C ARG A 188 -7.66 -6.80 -1.28
N ILE A 189 -8.22 -7.00 -0.10
CA ILE A 189 -8.08 -6.12 1.06
C ILE A 189 -7.65 -6.99 2.23
N TYR A 190 -6.59 -6.63 2.95
CA TYR A 190 -6.07 -7.41 4.08
C TYR A 190 -5.83 -8.89 3.74
N ASN A 191 -5.25 -9.14 2.57
CA ASN A 191 -5.00 -10.47 2.02
C ASN A 191 -6.24 -11.34 1.73
N GLN A 192 -7.45 -10.79 1.86
CA GLN A 192 -8.70 -11.49 1.55
C GLN A 192 -9.29 -10.93 0.26
N TRP A 193 -9.66 -11.83 -0.64
CA TRP A 193 -10.42 -11.45 -1.83
C TRP A 193 -11.85 -11.16 -1.42
N SER A 194 -12.30 -9.94 -1.69
CA SER A 194 -13.70 -9.55 -1.56
C SER A 194 -14.27 -9.25 -2.94
N SER A 195 -15.46 -9.77 -3.20
CA SER A 195 -16.25 -9.37 -4.37
C SER A 195 -16.88 -8.02 -4.07
N SER A 196 -16.58 -7.03 -4.90
CA SER A 196 -17.08 -5.67 -4.76
C SER A 196 -18.21 -5.43 -5.76
N VAL A 197 -19.25 -4.72 -5.30
CA VAL A 197 -20.34 -4.24 -6.16
C VAL A 197 -20.06 -2.77 -6.49
N PRO A 198 -20.39 -2.28 -7.71
CA PRO A 198 -20.27 -0.86 -8.03
C PRO A 198 -21.00 0.03 -7.01
N SER A 199 -20.41 1.17 -6.69
CA SER A 199 -21.02 2.16 -5.79
C SER A 199 -22.40 2.61 -6.30
N ARG A 200 -23.37 2.72 -5.39
CA ARG A 200 -24.70 3.28 -5.67
C ARG A 200 -24.66 4.66 -6.30
N PHE A 201 -23.63 5.46 -6.02
CA PHE A 201 -23.48 6.79 -6.57
C PHE A 201 -23.28 6.78 -8.10
N ILE A 202 -22.85 5.65 -8.69
CA ILE A 202 -22.78 5.48 -10.15
C ILE A 202 -24.19 5.44 -10.75
N GLU A 203 -25.14 4.76 -10.11
CA GLU A 203 -26.52 4.64 -10.60
C GLU A 203 -27.31 5.94 -10.51
N GLU A 204 -26.86 6.87 -9.67
CA GLU A 204 -27.46 8.18 -9.49
C GLU A 204 -27.04 9.18 -10.57
N LEU A 205 -25.98 8.88 -11.32
CA LEU A 205 -25.52 9.72 -12.41
C LEU A 205 -26.47 9.59 -13.62
N PRO A 206 -26.77 10.71 -14.33
CA PRO A 206 -27.61 10.64 -15.51
C PRO A 206 -26.95 9.80 -16.61
N ALA A 207 -27.61 8.71 -17.01
CA ALA A 207 -27.06 7.75 -17.98
C ALA A 207 -26.68 8.39 -19.34
N ALA A 208 -27.34 9.48 -19.73
CA ALA A 208 -27.03 10.22 -20.96
C ALA A 208 -25.62 10.84 -20.98
N HIS A 209 -24.98 10.97 -19.82
CA HIS A 209 -23.64 11.56 -19.67
C HIS A 209 -22.56 10.53 -19.32
N ILE A 210 -22.89 9.23 -19.38
CA ILE A 210 -21.97 8.15 -19.03
C ILE A 210 -21.58 7.39 -20.29
N GLU A 211 -20.28 7.36 -20.57
CA GLU A 211 -19.68 6.48 -21.58
C GLU A 211 -19.01 5.29 -20.88
N HIS A 212 -19.39 4.07 -21.25
CA HIS A 212 -18.79 2.85 -20.70
C HIS A 212 -17.57 2.42 -21.52
N LEU A 213 -16.37 2.77 -21.05
CA LEU A 213 -15.10 2.57 -21.76
C LEU A 213 -14.62 1.11 -21.87
N HIS A 214 -15.09 0.20 -21.01
CA HIS A 214 -14.62 -1.20 -20.96
C HIS A 214 -15.77 -2.21 -20.87
N ARG A 215 -16.70 -2.18 -21.82
CA ARG A 215 -17.59 -3.33 -22.04
C ARG A 215 -16.86 -4.34 -22.94
N HIS A 216 -15.90 -5.08 -22.39
CA HIS A 216 -15.39 -6.28 -23.09
C HIS A 216 -16.54 -7.30 -23.13
N PRO A 217 -17.02 -7.76 -24.31
CA PRO A 217 -18.14 -8.71 -24.40
C PRO A 217 -17.84 -10.06 -23.75
N THR A 218 -16.57 -10.33 -23.46
CA THR A 218 -16.00 -11.61 -23.02
C THR A 218 -15.55 -11.63 -21.57
N ALA A 219 -15.53 -10.50 -20.87
CA ALA A 219 -15.21 -10.46 -19.43
C ALA A 219 -16.53 -10.49 -18.63
N ARG A 220 -17.12 -11.69 -18.52
CA ARG A 220 -18.28 -11.96 -17.67
C ARG A 220 -17.82 -12.28 -16.24
N PRO A 221 -18.28 -11.56 -15.20
CA PRO A 221 -18.04 -11.93 -13.82
C PRO A 221 -19.27 -12.65 -13.25
N ASP A 222 -19.29 -13.98 -13.37
CA ASP A 222 -20.28 -14.83 -12.69
C ASP A 222 -19.69 -15.31 -11.36
N TYR A 223 -19.60 -14.39 -10.38
CA TYR A 223 -19.54 -14.74 -8.97
C TYR A 223 -20.92 -14.43 -8.39
N GLU A 224 -21.61 -15.45 -7.86
CA GLU A 224 -22.71 -15.25 -6.92
C GLU A 224 -22.08 -15.11 -5.53
N PRO A 225 -22.06 -13.90 -4.92
CA PRO A 225 -21.88 -13.84 -3.49
C PRO A 225 -23.20 -14.30 -2.86
N ASP A 226 -23.13 -15.37 -2.06
CA ASP A 226 -24.17 -15.78 -1.12
C ASP A 226 -24.39 -14.63 -0.12
N PHE A 227 -25.27 -13.69 -0.49
CA PHE A 227 -25.82 -12.68 0.40
C PHE A 227 -27.18 -13.17 0.93
N ASP A 228 -27.15 -14.27 1.67
CA ASP A 228 -28.23 -14.58 2.61
C ASP A 228 -27.94 -13.84 3.92
N GLY A 229 -28.54 -12.65 4.08
CA GLY A 229 -28.63 -11.99 5.39
C GLY A 229 -28.39 -10.48 5.46
N ALA A 230 -28.16 -9.75 4.36
CA ALA A 230 -27.95 -8.29 4.42
C ALA A 230 -29.27 -7.48 4.32
N PRO A 231 -29.44 -6.33 5.01
CA PRO A 231 -30.70 -5.57 5.09
C PRO A 231 -31.16 -4.90 3.78
N PHE A 232 -30.44 -5.07 2.68
CA PHE A 232 -30.63 -4.36 1.41
C PHE A 232 -31.06 -5.26 0.24
N ALA A 233 -31.73 -6.38 0.54
CA ALA A 233 -32.27 -7.36 -0.41
C ALA A 233 -33.11 -6.80 -1.60
N PRO A 234 -33.94 -5.74 -1.49
CA PRO A 234 -34.82 -5.38 -2.59
C PRO A 234 -34.14 -4.70 -3.80
N ARG A 235 -32.91 -4.16 -3.64
CA ARG A 235 -32.16 -3.55 -4.76
C ARG A 235 -31.34 -4.57 -5.55
N VAL A 236 -30.73 -5.54 -4.87
CA VAL A 236 -29.98 -6.65 -5.49
C VAL A 236 -30.89 -7.53 -6.37
N ALA A 237 -32.16 -7.68 -5.99
CA ALA A 237 -33.17 -8.44 -6.74
C ALA A 237 -33.47 -7.86 -8.14
N ARG A 238 -33.41 -6.53 -8.32
CA ARG A 238 -33.60 -5.89 -9.63
C ARG A 238 -32.43 -6.10 -10.58
N TYR A 239 -31.23 -6.27 -10.04
CA TYR A 239 -30.04 -6.62 -10.83
C TYR A 239 -30.06 -8.12 -11.21
N ARG A 240 -30.53 -9.00 -10.31
CA ARG A 240 -30.72 -10.44 -10.56
C ARG A 240 -31.75 -10.74 -11.67
N SER A 241 -32.88 -10.04 -11.68
CA SER A 241 -33.97 -10.31 -12.63
C SER A 241 -33.63 -9.97 -14.09
N ARG A 242 -32.65 -9.08 -14.34
CA ARG A 242 -32.13 -8.80 -15.69
C ARG A 242 -31.04 -9.78 -16.15
N ARG A 243 -30.48 -10.57 -15.22
CA ARG A 243 -29.42 -11.58 -15.45
C ARG A 243 -29.97 -12.99 -15.72
N ALA A 244 -31.18 -13.28 -15.26
CA ALA A 244 -31.77 -14.62 -15.28
C ALA A 244 -32.14 -15.16 -16.68
N GLU A 245 -32.04 -14.36 -17.75
CA GLU A 245 -32.34 -14.78 -19.13
C GLU A 245 -31.17 -15.45 -19.89
N LEU A 246 -29.96 -15.50 -19.33
CA LEU A 246 -28.75 -15.98 -20.04
C LEU A 246 -28.14 -17.20 -19.34
N GLY A 247 -28.80 -18.35 -19.46
CA GLY A 247 -28.36 -19.60 -18.87
C GLY A 247 -27.12 -20.23 -19.53
N LYS A 248 -26.27 -20.84 -18.70
CA LYS A 248 -25.83 -22.26 -18.68
C LYS A 248 -24.50 -22.37 -17.90
N VAL A 249 -24.47 -23.32 -16.97
CA VAL A 249 -23.34 -23.64 -16.08
C VAL A 249 -22.29 -24.47 -16.83
N ILE A 250 -21.01 -24.15 -16.64
CA ILE A 250 -19.89 -25.03 -17.02
C ILE A 250 -18.95 -25.15 -15.82
N GLU A 251 -18.62 -26.38 -15.45
CA GLU A 251 -17.58 -26.72 -14.48
C GLU A 251 -16.19 -26.35 -15.04
N GLY A 252 -15.45 -25.48 -14.34
CA GLY A 252 -14.10 -25.08 -14.71
C GLY A 252 -13.07 -25.49 -13.67
N ARG A 253 -12.04 -26.22 -14.09
CA ARG A 253 -10.79 -26.34 -13.33
C ARG A 253 -9.95 -25.09 -13.56
N ALA A 254 -9.49 -24.47 -12.48
CA ALA A 254 -8.53 -23.37 -12.55
C ALA A 254 -7.16 -23.93 -12.91
N GLU A 255 -6.67 -23.60 -14.10
CA GLU A 255 -5.26 -23.72 -14.44
C GLU A 255 -4.61 -22.36 -14.21
N LEU A 256 -3.43 -22.34 -13.57
CA LEU A 256 -2.62 -21.15 -13.43
C LEU A 256 -2.24 -20.66 -14.84
N LEU A 257 -3.04 -19.73 -15.37
CA LEU A 257 -2.63 -18.90 -16.49
C LEU A 257 -1.44 -18.09 -16.00
N ALA A 258 -0.24 -18.55 -16.37
CA ALA A 258 1.00 -17.83 -16.17
C ALA A 258 0.77 -16.40 -16.68
N THR A 259 0.69 -15.46 -15.74
CA THR A 259 0.63 -14.03 -16.01
C THR A 259 2.00 -13.58 -16.47
N ARG A 260 2.37 -13.96 -17.69
CA ARG A 260 3.36 -13.27 -18.49
C ARG A 260 3.23 -13.74 -19.94
N PRO A 261 2.81 -12.87 -20.88
CA PRO A 261 3.30 -13.05 -22.24
C PRO A 261 4.84 -13.14 -22.17
N PRO A 262 5.49 -13.91 -23.07
CA PRO A 262 6.95 -13.94 -23.11
C PRO A 262 7.43 -12.49 -23.16
N VAL A 263 8.24 -12.16 -22.15
CA VAL A 263 8.84 -10.86 -21.90
C VAL A 263 9.21 -10.24 -23.25
N ALA A 264 8.55 -9.14 -23.60
CA ALA A 264 9.03 -8.26 -24.66
C ALA A 264 10.53 -8.04 -24.37
N PRO A 265 11.43 -8.17 -25.37
CA PRO A 265 12.87 -8.21 -25.13
C PRO A 265 13.23 -7.05 -24.21
N GLY A 266 13.71 -7.40 -23.01
CA GLY A 266 14.03 -6.42 -21.98
C GLY A 266 14.91 -5.33 -22.59
N ARG A 267 14.73 -4.09 -22.12
CA ARG A 267 15.46 -2.92 -22.63
C ARG A 267 16.99 -3.10 -22.60
N PHE A 268 17.47 -4.02 -21.76
CA PHE A 268 18.87 -4.33 -21.56
C PHE A 268 19.14 -5.83 -21.67
N LYS A 269 20.30 -6.20 -22.20
CA LYS A 269 20.82 -7.55 -22.34
C LYS A 269 21.96 -7.80 -21.37
N ILE A 270 22.21 -9.08 -21.06
CA ILE A 270 23.41 -9.49 -20.31
C ILE A 270 24.65 -9.01 -21.07
N GLY A 271 25.53 -8.29 -20.38
CA GLY A 271 26.75 -7.69 -20.91
C GLY A 271 26.64 -6.21 -21.26
N ASP A 272 25.43 -5.64 -21.27
CA ASP A 272 25.22 -4.21 -21.53
C ASP A 272 25.83 -3.36 -20.42
N ARG A 273 26.40 -2.23 -20.82
CA ARG A 273 26.92 -1.23 -19.90
C ARG A 273 25.79 -0.25 -19.59
N ILE A 274 25.54 -0.04 -18.31
CA ILE A 274 24.51 0.87 -17.83
C ILE A 274 25.11 1.86 -16.85
N PHE A 275 24.42 2.97 -16.67
CA PHE A 275 24.71 3.97 -15.67
C PHE A 275 23.55 4.03 -14.66
N HIS A 276 23.91 4.17 -13.40
CA HIS A 276 22.99 4.39 -12.30
C HIS A 276 23.51 5.57 -11.46
N ASP A 277 22.68 6.55 -11.17
CA ASP A 277 23.11 7.81 -10.51
C ASP A 277 23.90 7.58 -9.21
N LYS A 278 23.42 6.65 -8.37
CA LYS A 278 24.05 6.29 -7.10
C LYS A 278 25.28 5.37 -7.21
N PHE A 279 25.20 4.34 -8.06
CA PHE A 279 26.20 3.27 -8.09
C PHE A 279 27.24 3.45 -9.20
N GLY A 280 27.02 4.43 -10.08
CA GLY A 280 27.85 4.75 -11.22
C GLY A 280 27.65 3.74 -12.35
N TYR A 281 28.71 3.55 -13.14
CA TYR A 281 28.71 2.60 -14.23
C TYR A 281 28.70 1.16 -13.71
N GLY A 282 27.90 0.33 -14.35
CA GLY A 282 27.83 -1.09 -14.08
C GLY A 282 27.56 -1.90 -15.34
N ARG A 283 27.75 -3.22 -15.23
CA ARG A 283 27.51 -4.16 -16.32
C ARG A 283 26.42 -5.15 -15.92
N VAL A 284 25.45 -5.37 -16.79
CA VAL A 284 24.37 -6.33 -16.56
C VAL A 284 24.95 -7.75 -16.60
N GLU A 285 24.79 -8.51 -15.54
CA GLU A 285 25.21 -9.91 -15.43
C GLU A 285 24.02 -10.87 -15.54
N THR A 286 22.85 -10.49 -15.01
CA THR A 286 21.63 -11.30 -15.08
C THR A 286 20.41 -10.45 -15.42
N VAL A 287 19.46 -11.03 -16.13
CA VAL A 287 18.18 -10.40 -16.49
C VAL A 287 17.05 -11.35 -16.09
N GLU A 288 16.28 -10.98 -15.07
CA GLU A 288 15.13 -11.71 -14.55
C GLU A 288 13.86 -10.85 -14.71
N GLY A 289 13.31 -10.85 -15.92
CA GLY A 289 12.17 -9.98 -16.26
C GLY A 289 12.59 -8.51 -16.27
N ASN A 290 12.05 -7.71 -15.35
CA ASN A 290 12.40 -6.30 -15.16
C ASN A 290 13.50 -6.09 -14.11
N LYS A 291 13.98 -7.14 -13.45
CA LYS A 291 15.09 -7.08 -12.48
C LYS A 291 16.39 -7.40 -13.20
N LEU A 292 17.38 -6.52 -13.04
CA LEU A 292 18.73 -6.63 -13.57
C LEU A 292 19.70 -6.88 -12.42
N GLY A 293 20.47 -7.97 -12.48
CA GLY A 293 21.67 -8.10 -11.66
C GLY A 293 22.81 -7.36 -12.34
N ILE A 294 23.34 -6.33 -11.70
CA ILE A 294 24.36 -5.45 -12.26
C ILE A 294 25.61 -5.48 -11.38
N ALA A 295 26.78 -5.69 -11.98
CA ALA A 295 28.07 -5.48 -11.35
C ALA A 295 28.52 -4.02 -11.54
N PHE A 296 28.38 -3.21 -10.50
CA PHE A 296 28.82 -1.82 -10.49
C PHE A 296 30.30 -1.70 -10.17
N GLU A 297 31.02 -0.83 -10.88
CA GLU A 297 32.47 -0.64 -10.73
C GLU A 297 32.85 -0.17 -9.32
N LYS A 298 31.99 0.63 -8.67
CA LYS A 298 32.21 1.18 -7.33
C LYS A 298 31.39 0.54 -6.22
N ALA A 299 30.25 -0.08 -6.56
CA ALA A 299 29.26 -0.56 -5.58
C ALA A 299 29.10 -2.09 -5.54
N GLY A 300 29.84 -2.83 -6.38
CA GLY A 300 29.77 -4.29 -6.45
C GLY A 300 28.46 -4.79 -7.09
N HIS A 301 28.09 -6.04 -6.79
CA HIS A 301 26.91 -6.67 -7.38
C HIS A 301 25.62 -6.19 -6.69
N LYS A 302 24.66 -5.69 -7.48
CA LYS A 302 23.37 -5.18 -7.00
C LYS A 302 22.25 -5.62 -7.94
N LYS A 303 21.08 -5.91 -7.36
CA LYS A 303 19.84 -6.15 -8.13
C LYS A 303 19.06 -4.85 -8.21
N VAL A 304 18.78 -4.37 -9.42
CA VAL A 304 18.08 -3.11 -9.69
C VAL A 304 16.98 -3.36 -10.72
N ILE A 305 15.92 -2.57 -10.75
CA ILE A 305 14.88 -2.68 -11.78
C ILE A 305 15.30 -1.87 -13.02
N ASP A 306 14.98 -2.37 -14.22
CA ASP A 306 15.32 -1.77 -15.51
C ASP A 306 14.91 -0.29 -15.68
N SER A 307 13.89 0.16 -14.97
CA SER A 307 13.42 1.55 -14.96
C SER A 307 14.37 2.54 -14.28
N PHE A 308 15.35 2.06 -13.50
CA PHE A 308 16.27 2.90 -12.71
C PHE A 308 17.71 2.93 -13.27
N VAL A 309 17.91 2.43 -14.48
CA VAL A 309 19.21 2.44 -15.14
C VAL A 309 19.13 3.02 -16.54
N GLU A 310 20.13 3.79 -16.90
CA GLU A 310 20.26 4.37 -18.23
C GLU A 310 21.31 3.59 -19.05
N PRO A 311 21.11 3.40 -20.36
CA PRO A 311 22.17 2.88 -21.21
C PRO A 311 23.35 3.86 -21.21
N ALA A 312 24.55 3.34 -20.97
CA ALA A 312 25.80 4.11 -20.95
C ALA A 312 26.39 4.33 -22.34
#